data_AF-X0W0X6-F1
#
_entry.id   AF-X0W0X6-F1
#
_cell.length_a   1.000
_cell.length_b   1.000
_cell.length_c   1.000
_cell.angle_alpha   90.00
_cell.angle_beta   90.00
_cell.angle_gamma   90.00
#
_symmetry.space_group_name_H-M   'P 1'
#
loop_
_entity.id
_entity.type
_entity.pdbx_description
1 polymer ?
#
loop_
_entity_poly.entity_id
_entity_poly.type
_entity_poly.pdbx_seq_one_letter_code
_entity_poly.pdbx_strand_id
1 'polypeptide(L)'
;MDGKQQMDNKLLTNIKENLPKLEELMEKMSSHWFYEDPIYRFYHQSFKVYSLQEETKRIVEVLKSITPEGQTFCKEFQEIIDSGASGRKFEPEHNENWTSHTRVFVEAFFHAKFFLEMAIKYGKELKKAPRSLP
;
A
#
# COMPACT_ATOMS: atom_id res chain seq x y z
N MET A 1 -16.13 10.14 -25.06
CA MET A 1 -15.97 9.06 -24.04
C MET A 1 -16.22 9.71 -22.70
N ASP A 2 -16.93 9.02 -21.81
CA ASP A 2 -17.11 9.48 -20.42
C ASP A 2 -15.73 9.79 -19.80
N GLY A 3 -15.58 10.94 -19.15
CA GLY A 3 -14.30 11.40 -18.58
C GLY A 3 -13.72 10.39 -17.60
N LYS A 4 -14.57 9.65 -16.89
CA LYS A 4 -14.17 8.54 -16.01
C LYS A 4 -13.44 7.43 -16.77
N GLN A 5 -14.02 6.96 -17.88
CA GLN A 5 -13.42 5.89 -18.69
C GLN A 5 -12.06 6.27 -19.28
N GLN A 6 -11.85 7.56 -19.58
CA GLN A 6 -10.55 8.05 -20.04
C GLN A 6 -9.50 7.97 -18.92
N MET A 7 -9.86 8.37 -17.70
CA MET A 7 -8.96 8.27 -16.53
C MET A 7 -8.64 6.82 -16.18
N ASP A 8 -9.64 5.93 -16.20
CA ASP A 8 -9.42 4.52 -15.90
C ASP A 8 -8.46 3.86 -16.92
N ASN A 9 -8.59 4.21 -18.21
CA ASN A 9 -7.64 3.76 -19.23
C ASN A 9 -6.25 4.35 -19.03
N LYS A 10 -6.14 5.63 -18.64
CA LYS A 10 -4.85 6.26 -18.34
C LYS A 10 -4.16 5.59 -17.15
N LEU A 11 -4.89 5.28 -16.08
CA LEU A 11 -4.38 4.52 -14.95
C LEU A 11 -3.87 3.13 -15.39
N LEU A 12 -4.64 2.40 -16.20
CA LEU A 12 -4.22 1.09 -16.69
C LEU A 12 -2.95 1.17 -17.57
N THR A 13 -2.83 2.20 -18.41
CA THR A 13 -1.61 2.45 -19.18
C THR A 13 -0.41 2.71 -18.25
N ASN A 14 -0.55 3.62 -17.27
CA ASN A 14 0.51 3.92 -16.31
C ASN A 14 0.95 2.68 -15.52
N ILE A 15 0.00 1.85 -15.10
CA ILE A 15 0.27 0.56 -14.44
C ILE A 15 1.13 -0.33 -15.34
N LYS A 16 0.71 -0.52 -16.61
CA LYS A 16 1.41 -1.39 -17.57
C LYS A 16 2.84 -0.93 -17.85
N GLU A 17 3.04 0.38 -18.01
CA GLU A 17 4.36 0.96 -18.23
C GLU A 17 5.30 0.79 -17.03
N ASN A 18 4.73 0.70 -15.82
CA ASN A 18 5.50 0.56 -14.58
C ASN A 18 5.53 -0.89 -14.04
N LEU A 19 4.96 -1.88 -14.74
CA LEU A 19 4.83 -3.26 -14.25
C LEU A 19 6.13 -3.85 -13.67
N PRO A 20 7.30 -3.76 -14.34
CA PRO A 20 8.54 -4.31 -13.79
C PRO A 20 8.90 -3.71 -12.43
N LYS A 21 8.71 -2.39 -12.26
CA LYS A 21 8.97 -1.68 -10.99
C LYS A 21 7.97 -2.09 -9.91
N LEU A 22 6.70 -2.26 -10.27
CA LEU A 22 5.67 -2.72 -9.34
C LEU A 22 5.96 -4.14 -8.84
N GLU A 23 6.37 -5.03 -9.74
CA GLU A 23 6.73 -6.42 -9.43
C GLU A 23 7.98 -6.51 -8.54
N GLU A 24 9.03 -5.75 -8.85
CA GLU A 24 10.23 -5.66 -8.01
C GLU A 24 9.87 -5.18 -6.59
N LEU A 25 9.04 -4.13 -6.49
CA LEU A 25 8.56 -3.67 -5.20
C LEU A 25 7.75 -4.75 -4.48
N MET A 26 6.86 -5.45 -5.18
CA MET A 26 6.04 -6.52 -4.58
C MET A 26 6.89 -7.67 -4.05
N GLU A 27 7.92 -8.09 -4.80
CA GLU A 27 8.87 -9.12 -4.34
C GLU A 27 9.52 -8.70 -3.03
N LYS A 28 10.01 -7.45 -2.97
CA LYS A 28 10.59 -6.89 -1.75
C LYS A 28 9.58 -6.85 -0.60
N MET A 29 8.37 -6.33 -0.84
CA MET A 29 7.28 -6.24 0.14
C MET A 29 6.65 -7.60 0.50
N SER A 30 7.11 -8.69 -0.11
CA SER A 30 6.71 -10.06 0.22
C SER A 30 7.86 -10.88 0.83
N SER A 31 9.03 -10.27 1.00
CA SER A 31 10.21 -10.94 1.55
C SER A 31 10.18 -11.02 3.08
N HIS A 32 11.00 -11.91 3.63
CA HIS A 32 11.15 -12.10 5.06
C HIS A 32 11.34 -10.80 5.85
N TRP A 33 12.26 -9.94 5.41
CA TRP A 33 12.66 -8.74 6.18
C TRP A 33 11.65 -7.60 6.16
N PHE A 34 10.86 -7.49 5.09
CA PHE A 34 9.90 -6.39 4.91
C PHE A 34 8.46 -6.79 5.18
N TYR A 35 8.18 -8.10 5.26
CA TYR A 35 6.86 -8.62 5.53
C TYR A 35 6.84 -9.56 6.73
N GLU A 36 7.50 -10.72 6.66
CA GLU A 36 7.33 -11.77 7.66
C GLU A 36 7.87 -11.36 9.05
N ASP A 37 9.09 -10.83 9.15
CA ASP A 37 9.69 -10.41 10.42
C ASP A 37 8.88 -9.27 11.04
N PRO A 38 8.60 -8.12 10.40
CA PRO A 38 7.85 -7.05 11.05
C PRO A 38 6.44 -7.47 11.52
N ILE A 39 5.76 -8.34 10.78
CA ILE A 39 4.43 -8.86 11.16
C ILE A 39 4.56 -9.84 12.33
N TYR A 40 5.55 -10.72 12.33
CA TYR A 40 5.85 -11.56 13.49
C TYR A 40 6.18 -10.70 14.74
N ARG A 41 6.95 -9.63 14.57
CA ARG A 41 7.36 -8.69 15.64
C ARG A 41 6.18 -7.96 16.28
N PHE A 42 5.09 -7.74 15.54
CA PHE A 42 3.84 -7.25 16.11
C PHE A 42 3.33 -8.17 17.23
N TYR A 43 3.34 -9.49 17.04
CA TYR A 43 2.87 -10.44 18.06
C TYR A 43 3.84 -10.66 19.21
N HIS A 44 5.08 -10.19 19.07
CA HIS A 44 6.12 -10.27 20.10
C HIS A 44 6.42 -8.92 20.75
N GLN A 45 5.53 -7.92 20.59
CA GLN A 45 5.66 -6.59 21.16
C GLN A 45 7.03 -5.93 20.91
N SER A 46 7.58 -6.16 19.72
CA SER A 46 8.89 -5.63 19.36
C SER A 46 8.75 -4.35 18.56
N PHE A 47 9.50 -3.31 18.96
CA PHE A 47 9.54 -2.01 18.29
C PHE A 47 9.87 -2.09 16.79
N LYS A 48 10.41 -3.22 16.30
CA LYS A 48 10.66 -3.44 14.88
C LYS A 48 9.40 -3.32 14.00
N VAL A 49 8.20 -3.56 14.55
CA VAL A 49 6.94 -3.36 13.79
C VAL A 49 6.78 -1.93 13.24
N TYR A 50 7.41 -0.93 13.89
CA TYR A 50 7.34 0.47 13.47
C TYR A 50 7.99 0.72 12.11
N SER A 51 8.86 -0.19 11.63
CA SER A 51 9.46 -0.10 10.29
C SER A 51 8.43 -0.21 9.17
N LEU A 52 7.28 -0.86 9.41
CA LEU A 52 6.18 -0.98 8.45
C LEU A 52 5.66 0.39 7.97
N GLN A 53 5.85 1.45 8.76
CA GLN A 53 5.49 2.81 8.35
C GLN A 53 6.25 3.25 7.09
N GLU A 54 7.56 2.99 7.05
CA GLU A 54 8.40 3.37 5.90
C GLU A 54 8.12 2.50 4.68
N GLU A 55 7.85 1.21 4.89
CA GLU A 55 7.49 0.30 3.80
C GLU A 55 6.11 0.64 3.22
N THR A 56 5.15 1.01 4.08
CA THR A 56 3.85 1.55 3.65
C THR A 56 4.03 2.82 2.82
N LYS A 57 4.88 3.76 3.24
CA LYS A 57 5.16 4.99 2.46
C LYS A 57 5.71 4.69 1.08
N ARG A 58 6.65 3.73 0.96
CA ARG A 58 7.21 3.31 -0.33
C ARG A 58 6.15 2.77 -1.28
N ILE A 59 5.25 1.92 -0.79
CA ILE A 59 4.13 1.40 -1.59
C ILE A 59 3.21 2.55 -2.02
N VAL A 60 2.81 3.39 -1.07
CA VAL A 60 1.92 4.53 -1.31
C VAL A 60 2.51 5.51 -2.33
N GLU A 61 3.82 5.79 -2.26
CA GLU A 61 4.51 6.66 -3.20
C GLU A 61 4.47 6.10 -4.63
N VAL A 62 4.69 4.80 -4.78
CA VAL A 62 4.62 4.15 -6.09
C VAL A 62 3.19 4.15 -6.62
N LEU A 63 2.19 3.86 -5.79
CA LEU A 63 0.76 3.94 -6.17
C LEU A 63 0.37 5.37 -6.57
N LYS A 64 0.88 6.39 -5.88
CA LYS A 64 0.69 7.81 -6.28
C LYS A 64 1.33 8.10 -7.63
N SER A 65 2.54 7.58 -7.89
CA SER A 65 3.26 7.86 -9.15
C SER A 65 2.58 7.32 -10.40
N ILE A 66 1.77 6.26 -10.28
CA ILE A 66 0.99 5.69 -11.39
C ILE A 66 -0.43 6.28 -11.50
N THR A 67 -0.85 7.07 -10.51
CA THR A 67 -2.18 7.67 -10.48
C THR A 67 -2.31 8.78 -11.53
N PRO A 68 -3.38 8.82 -12.34
CA PRO A 68 -3.62 9.93 -13.25
C PRO A 68 -3.66 11.29 -12.53
N GLU A 69 -3.14 12.31 -13.19
CA GLU A 69 -3.12 13.68 -12.67
C GLU A 69 -4.51 14.15 -12.21
N GLY A 70 -4.55 14.83 -11.06
CA GLY A 70 -5.78 15.33 -10.44
C GLY A 70 -6.63 14.27 -9.73
N GLN A 71 -6.22 12.99 -9.75
CA GLN A 71 -6.87 11.95 -8.96
C GLN A 71 -6.21 11.80 -7.59
N THR A 72 -7.01 11.40 -6.61
CA THR A 72 -6.58 11.15 -5.23
C THR A 72 -7.13 9.82 -4.76
N PHE A 73 -6.59 9.30 -3.67
CA PHE A 73 -7.13 8.09 -3.05
C PHE A 73 -8.50 8.36 -2.42
N CYS A 74 -9.30 7.32 -2.25
CA CYS A 74 -10.53 7.42 -1.47
C CYS A 74 -10.21 7.80 -0.02
N LYS A 75 -11.18 8.42 0.64
CA LYS A 75 -11.03 8.97 1.99
C LYS A 75 -10.63 7.89 3.00
N GLU A 76 -11.24 6.72 2.91
CA GLU A 76 -11.04 5.59 3.81
C GLU A 76 -9.61 5.05 3.71
N PHE A 77 -9.08 4.91 2.48
CA PHE A 77 -7.71 4.49 2.30
C PHE A 77 -6.74 5.55 2.81
N GLN A 78 -7.02 6.83 2.54
CA GLN A 78 -6.18 7.92 3.03
C GLN A 78 -6.13 7.95 4.57
N GLU A 79 -7.25 7.76 5.26
CA GLU A 79 -7.32 7.69 6.73
C GLU A 79 -6.47 6.55 7.31
N ILE A 80 -6.52 5.37 6.67
CA ILE A 80 -5.69 4.22 7.06
C ILE A 80 -4.21 4.54 6.89
N ILE A 81 -3.81 5.13 5.75
CA ILE A 81 -2.41 5.50 5.50
C ILE A 81 -1.93 6.57 6.46
N ASP A 82 -2.71 7.62 6.72
CA ASP A 82 -2.33 8.69 7.63
C ASP A 82 -2.11 8.18 9.06
N SER A 83 -2.91 7.21 9.49
CA SER A 83 -2.77 6.56 10.79
C SER A 83 -1.54 5.64 10.84
N GLY A 84 -1.41 4.75 9.85
CA GLY A 84 -0.43 3.68 9.85
C GLY A 84 0.95 4.03 9.27
N ALA A 85 1.10 5.18 8.64
CA ALA A 85 2.36 5.69 8.11
C ALA A 85 2.71 7.10 8.66
N SER A 86 2.22 7.41 9.87
CA SER A 86 2.35 8.72 10.51
C SER A 86 3.78 9.14 10.87
N GLY A 87 4.76 8.22 10.87
CA GLY A 87 6.12 8.49 11.35
C GLY A 87 6.22 8.49 12.88
N ARG A 88 5.26 7.84 13.56
CA ARG A 88 5.26 7.69 15.01
C ARG A 88 6.54 6.99 15.45
N LYS A 89 7.16 7.48 16.53
CA LYS A 89 8.33 6.87 17.15
C LYS A 89 7.89 5.89 18.24
N PHE A 90 8.72 4.88 18.48
CA PHE A 90 8.48 3.96 19.59
C PHE A 90 8.74 4.64 20.93
N GLU A 91 7.84 4.43 21.87
CA GLU A 91 7.95 4.80 23.27
C GLU A 91 7.71 3.55 24.12
N PRO A 92 8.52 3.27 25.17
CA PRO A 92 8.34 2.08 26.01
C PRO A 92 6.92 1.90 26.56
N GLU A 93 6.24 3.00 26.86
CA GLU A 93 4.87 3.08 27.37
C GLU A 93 3.85 2.50 26.38
N HIS A 94 4.17 2.50 25.08
CA HIS A 94 3.31 1.87 24.07
C HIS A 94 3.13 0.37 24.32
N ASN A 95 4.04 -0.31 25.03
CA ASN A 95 3.90 -1.73 25.36
C ASN A 95 2.69 -2.01 26.27
N GLU A 96 2.31 -1.07 27.13
CA GLU A 96 1.15 -1.22 28.03
C GLU A 96 -0.17 -1.31 27.25
N ASN A 97 -0.24 -0.63 26.10
CA ASN A 97 -1.43 -0.57 25.23
C ASN A 97 -1.06 -0.97 23.79
N TRP A 98 -0.23 -2.01 23.64
CA TRP A 98 0.47 -2.35 22.40
C TRP A 98 -0.38 -2.25 21.13
N THR A 99 -1.54 -2.91 21.11
CA THR A 99 -2.40 -2.97 19.94
C THR A 99 -2.98 -1.60 19.58
N SER A 100 -3.30 -0.74 20.56
CA SER A 100 -3.78 0.62 20.33
C SER A 100 -2.75 1.50 19.62
N HIS A 101 -1.45 1.25 19.81
CA HIS A 101 -0.39 2.03 19.18
C HIS A 101 0.11 1.42 17.86
N THR A 102 0.03 0.10 17.69
CA THR A 102 0.79 -0.59 16.63
C THR A 102 -0.07 -1.29 15.58
N ARG A 103 -1.35 -1.57 15.84
CA ARG A 103 -2.23 -2.24 14.86
C ARG A 103 -2.31 -1.46 13.55
N VAL A 104 -2.26 -0.13 13.64
CA VAL A 104 -2.42 0.78 12.51
C VAL A 104 -1.28 0.61 11.49
N PHE A 105 -0.07 0.24 11.93
CA PHE A 105 1.06 0.00 11.03
C PHE A 105 0.85 -1.24 10.17
N VAL A 106 0.34 -2.30 10.80
CA VAL A 106 0.04 -3.57 10.14
C VAL A 106 -1.15 -3.41 9.19
N GLU A 107 -2.19 -2.72 9.64
CA GLU A 107 -3.39 -2.42 8.86
C GLU A 107 -3.05 -1.63 7.58
N ALA A 108 -2.31 -0.53 7.71
CA ALA A 108 -1.92 0.27 6.56
C ALA A 108 -0.99 -0.47 5.58
N PHE A 109 -0.03 -1.24 6.10
CA PHE A 109 0.85 -2.05 5.26
C PHE A 109 0.05 -3.07 4.44
N PHE A 110 -0.88 -3.80 5.07
CA PHE A 110 -1.69 -4.79 4.37
C PHE A 110 -2.58 -4.18 3.29
N HIS A 111 -3.26 -3.07 3.59
CA HIS A 111 -4.08 -2.38 2.59
C HIS A 111 -3.23 -1.85 1.43
N ALA A 112 -2.10 -1.22 1.71
CA ALA A 112 -1.19 -0.73 0.68
C ALA A 112 -0.66 -1.88 -0.21
N LYS A 113 -0.19 -2.97 0.42
CA LYS A 113 0.30 -4.16 -0.29
C LYS A 113 -0.80 -4.80 -1.14
N PHE A 114 -2.03 -4.90 -0.62
CA PHE A 114 -3.17 -5.41 -1.38
C PHE A 114 -3.42 -4.58 -2.66
N PHE A 115 -3.42 -3.24 -2.56
CA PHE A 115 -3.61 -2.41 -3.75
C PHE A 115 -2.45 -2.50 -4.75
N LEU A 116 -1.22 -2.65 -4.28
CA LEU A 116 -0.08 -2.96 -5.16
C LEU A 116 -0.28 -4.29 -5.88
N GLU A 117 -0.73 -5.32 -5.17
CA GLU A 117 -1.03 -6.64 -5.75
C GLU A 117 -2.11 -6.56 -6.82
N MET A 118 -3.21 -5.85 -6.53
CA MET A 118 -4.29 -5.67 -7.49
C MET A 118 -3.84 -4.86 -8.72
N ALA A 119 -3.03 -3.82 -8.53
CA ALA A 119 -2.45 -3.07 -9.64
C ALA A 119 -1.63 -3.96 -10.57
N ILE A 120 -0.75 -4.81 -10.01
CA ILE A 120 0.07 -5.75 -10.79
C ILE A 120 -0.82 -6.77 -11.51
N LYS A 121 -1.73 -7.43 -10.78
CA LYS A 121 -2.63 -8.45 -11.32
C LYS A 121 -3.42 -7.90 -12.51
N TYR A 122 -4.11 -6.78 -12.32
CA TYR A 122 -4.95 -6.21 -13.35
C TYR A 122 -4.16 -5.52 -14.47
N GLY A 123 -2.95 -5.04 -14.19
CA GLY A 123 -2.00 -4.59 -15.22
C GLY A 123 -1.64 -5.70 -16.23
N LYS A 124 -1.51 -6.94 -15.74
CA LYS A 124 -1.24 -8.12 -16.58
C LYS A 124 -2.48 -8.65 -17.29
N GLU A 125 -3.62 -8.73 -16.59
CA GLU A 125 -4.82 -9.41 -17.09
C GLU A 125 -5.69 -8.53 -18.00
N LEU A 126 -5.80 -7.22 -17.71
CA LEU A 126 -6.74 -6.36 -18.42
C LEU A 126 -6.17 -5.84 -19.73
N LYS A 127 -6.89 -6.03 -20.83
CA LYS A 127 -6.57 -5.39 -22.13
C LYS A 127 -6.98 -3.91 -22.16
N LYS A 128 -8.09 -3.57 -21.51
CA LYS A 128 -8.67 -2.22 -21.39
C LYS A 128 -9.35 -2.08 -20.04
N ALA A 129 -9.53 -0.85 -19.54
CA ALA A 129 -10.25 -0.65 -18.29
C ALA A 129 -11.74 -1.06 -18.45
N PRO A 130 -12.30 -1.80 -17.48
CA PRO A 130 -13.67 -2.27 -17.54
C PRO A 130 -14.66 -1.09 -17.37
N ARG A 131 -15.81 -1.16 -18.05
CA ARG A 131 -16.87 -0.13 -17.98
C ARG A 131 -17.76 -0.25 -16.74
N SER A 132 -17.85 -1.46 -16.21
CA SER A 132 -18.60 -1.80 -15.02
C SER A 132 -17.72 -2.67 -14.13
N LEU A 133 -18.06 -2.75 -12.85
CA LEU A 133 -17.50 -3.80 -12.00
C LEU A 133 -17.78 -5.17 -12.67
N PRO A 134 -16.80 -6.08 -12.66
CA PRO A 134 -16.99 -7.43 -13.19
C PRO A 134 -18.05 -8.21 -12.42
#